data_AF-A0A9E2AV17-F1
#
_entry.id   AF-A0A9E2AV17-F1
#
_cell.length_a   1.000
_cell.length_b   1.000
_cell.length_c   1.000
_cell.angle_alpha   90.00
_cell.angle_beta   90.00
_cell.angle_gamma   90.00
#
_symmetry.space_group_name_H-M   'P 1'
#
loop_
_entity.id
_entity.type
_entity.pdbx_description
1 polymer ?
#
loop_
_entity_poly.entity_id
_entity_poly.type
_entity_poly.pdbx_seq_one_letter_code
_entity_poly.pdbx_strand_id
1 'polypeptide(L)'
;MKKETRFYLLVFSTLVALAFFSCREKKDESKETAETLTSKPNIVVIYADDLGYGELGAYGATELRTPNLDKLANGGLKFTNGYASSATCTPSRYALLTGIYPWRNKRAKILPGTA
;
A
#
# COMPACT_ATOMS: atom_id res chain seq x y z
N MET A 1 -4.15 8.55 -62.28
CA MET A 1 -5.08 9.16 -61.31
C MET A 1 -6.08 8.20 -60.67
N LYS A 2 -6.82 7.35 -61.40
CA LYS A 2 -7.85 6.47 -60.80
C LYS A 2 -7.34 5.34 -59.86
N LYS A 3 -6.08 4.90 -60.00
CA LYS A 3 -5.49 3.82 -59.15
C LYS A 3 -5.07 4.33 -57.77
N GLU A 4 -4.46 5.51 -57.70
CA GLU A 4 -4.10 6.18 -56.44
C GLU A 4 -5.34 6.45 -55.58
N THR A 5 -6.42 6.96 -56.18
CA THR A 5 -7.68 7.22 -55.45
C THR A 5 -8.28 5.94 -54.86
N ARG A 6 -8.18 4.79 -55.56
CA ARG A 6 -8.65 3.50 -55.04
C ARG A 6 -7.78 2.97 -53.88
N PHE A 7 -6.49 3.23 -53.91
CA PHE A 7 -5.58 2.88 -52.81
C PHE A 7 -5.89 3.69 -51.56
N TYR A 8 -6.03 5.01 -51.67
CA TYR A 8 -6.44 5.86 -50.55
C TYR A 8 -7.84 5.52 -50.02
N LEU A 9 -8.79 5.14 -50.89
CA LEU A 9 -10.12 4.71 -50.47
C LEU A 9 -10.09 3.40 -49.66
N LEU A 10 -9.22 2.45 -50.06
CA LEU A 10 -9.02 1.20 -49.34
C LEU A 10 -8.35 1.42 -47.99
N VAL A 11 -7.31 2.27 -47.92
CA VAL A 11 -6.63 2.63 -46.66
C VAL A 11 -7.54 3.39 -45.72
N PHE A 12 -8.39 4.28 -46.23
CA PHE A 12 -9.38 5.00 -45.42
C PHE A 12 -10.46 4.04 -44.88
N SER A 13 -10.95 3.12 -45.72
CA SER A 13 -11.93 2.10 -45.31
C SER A 13 -11.38 1.18 -44.21
N THR A 14 -10.11 0.75 -44.30
CA THR A 14 -9.48 -0.09 -43.27
C THR A 14 -9.23 0.67 -41.96
N LEU A 15 -8.82 1.94 -42.02
CA LEU A 15 -8.67 2.80 -40.83
C LEU A 15 -10.01 3.02 -40.11
N VAL A 16 -11.09 3.25 -40.87
CA VAL A 16 -12.44 3.39 -40.30
C VAL A 16 -12.91 2.09 -39.65
N ALA A 17 -12.69 0.94 -40.29
CA ALA A 17 -13.04 -0.37 -39.73
C ALA A 17 -12.30 -0.70 -38.41
N LEU A 18 -11.02 -0.34 -38.32
CA LEU A 18 -10.21 -0.49 -37.09
C LEU A 18 -10.70 0.43 -35.96
N ALA A 19 -11.16 1.64 -36.28
CA ALA A 19 -11.74 2.55 -35.30
C ALA A 19 -13.05 2.00 -34.70
N PHE A 20 -13.89 1.35 -35.51
CA PHE A 20 -15.13 0.71 -35.04
C PHE A 20 -14.90 -0.56 -34.22
N PHE A 21 -13.81 -1.32 -34.46
CA PHE A 21 -13.47 -2.50 -33.66
C PHE A 21 -12.87 -2.16 -32.29
N SER A 22 -12.30 -0.97 -32.12
CA SER A 22 -11.66 -0.53 -30.86
C SER A 22 -12.69 -0.20 -29.75
N CYS A 23 -13.91 0.20 -30.13
CA CYS A 23 -15.00 0.47 -29.20
C CYS A 23 -16.01 -0.69 -29.18
N ARG A 24 -15.55 -1.89 -28.85
CA ARG A 24 -16.47 -2.96 -28.44
C ARG A 24 -16.64 -2.88 -26.93
N GLU A 25 -17.69 -2.19 -26.52
CA GLU A 25 -18.13 -2.09 -25.13
C GLU A 25 -18.33 -3.51 -24.57
N LYS A 26 -17.51 -3.86 -23.58
CA LYS A 26 -17.60 -5.13 -22.89
C LYS A 26 -18.85 -5.04 -22.01
N LYS A 27 -19.96 -5.68 -22.43
CA LYS A 27 -21.11 -5.91 -21.56
C LYS A 27 -20.61 -6.75 -20.38
N ASP A 28 -20.37 -6.11 -19.24
CA ASP A 28 -20.22 -6.81 -17.97
C ASP A 28 -21.56 -7.47 -17.66
N GLU A 29 -21.61 -8.78 -17.87
CA GLU A 29 -22.68 -9.63 -17.36
C GLU A 29 -22.68 -9.52 -15.84
N SER A 30 -23.65 -8.75 -15.34
CA SER A 30 -24.44 -9.06 -14.14
C SER A 30 -23.75 -9.94 -13.11
N LYS A 31 -22.93 -9.32 -12.25
CA LYS A 31 -22.65 -9.87 -10.94
C LYS A 31 -23.77 -9.43 -9.99
N GLU A 32 -24.89 -10.13 -10.08
CA GLU A 32 -26.01 -9.98 -9.17
C GLU A 32 -25.60 -10.45 -7.77
N THR A 33 -25.53 -9.47 -6.87
CA THR A 33 -25.84 -9.59 -5.43
C THR A 33 -25.07 -10.63 -4.63
N ALA A 34 -23.77 -10.39 -4.44
CA ALA A 34 -23.25 -10.57 -3.09
C ALA A 34 -23.49 -9.24 -2.37
N GLU A 35 -24.47 -9.18 -1.47
CA GLU A 35 -24.31 -8.31 -0.31
C GLU A 35 -23.04 -8.80 0.40
N THR A 36 -21.89 -8.27 -0.01
CA THR A 36 -20.73 -8.25 0.85
C THR A 36 -21.18 -7.40 2.02
N LEU A 37 -21.66 -8.06 3.07
CA LEU A 37 -21.47 -7.60 4.43
C LEU A 37 -20.03 -7.07 4.44
N THR A 38 -19.90 -5.75 4.33
CA THR A 38 -18.61 -5.08 4.47
C THR A 38 -18.34 -5.14 5.96
N SER A 39 -18.05 -6.36 6.44
CA SER A 39 -17.68 -6.64 7.80
C SER A 39 -16.47 -5.77 8.03
N LYS A 40 -16.61 -4.80 8.94
CA LYS A 40 -15.52 -3.90 9.27
C LYS A 40 -14.30 -4.76 9.60
N PRO A 41 -13.14 -4.51 8.96
CA PRO A 41 -11.97 -5.32 9.23
C PRO A 41 -11.58 -5.17 10.70
N ASN A 42 -11.11 -6.26 11.30
CA ASN A 42 -10.43 -6.17 12.59
C ASN A 42 -9.10 -5.44 12.38
N ILE A 43 -8.78 -4.51 13.29
CA ILE A 43 -7.52 -3.76 13.26
C ILE A 43 -6.67 -4.25 14.43
N VAL A 44 -5.51 -4.83 14.12
CA VAL A 44 -4.53 -5.28 15.12
C VAL A 44 -3.26 -4.45 14.96
N VAL A 45 -2.83 -3.80 16.05
CA VAL A 45 -1.58 -3.03 16.10
C VAL A 45 -0.57 -3.79 16.94
N ILE A 46 0.53 -4.24 16.33
CA ILE A 46 1.66 -4.88 17.00
C ILE A 46 2.77 -3.84 17.09
N TYR A 47 3.16 -3.48 18.32
CA TYR A 47 4.19 -2.47 18.58
C TYR A 47 5.32 -3.08 19.40
N ALA A 48 6.45 -3.35 18.75
CA ALA A 48 7.65 -3.87 19.41
C ALA A 48 8.36 -2.75 20.19
N ASP A 49 9.00 -3.11 21.31
CA ASP A 49 9.88 -2.21 22.05
C ASP A 49 11.32 -2.40 21.60
N ASP A 50 12.01 -1.31 21.32
CA ASP A 50 13.43 -1.25 20.94
C ASP A 50 13.89 -2.14 19.77
N LEU A 51 12.96 -2.63 18.94
CA LEU A 51 13.30 -3.40 17.73
C LEU A 51 13.94 -2.49 16.68
N GLY A 52 15.20 -2.77 16.34
CA GLY A 52 15.96 -2.08 15.31
C GLY A 52 15.50 -2.40 13.89
N TYR A 53 15.65 -1.43 12.98
CA TYR A 53 15.27 -1.58 11.56
C TYR A 53 15.93 -2.79 10.88
N GLY A 54 17.21 -3.03 11.18
CA GLY A 54 18.01 -4.11 10.60
C GLY A 54 17.88 -5.47 11.29
N GLU A 55 16.97 -5.63 12.25
CA GLU A 55 16.88 -6.87 13.06
C GLU A 55 15.92 -7.92 12.48
N LEU A 56 15.11 -7.58 11.47
CA LEU A 56 14.24 -8.54 10.79
C LEU A 56 14.90 -9.04 9.50
N GLY A 57 14.70 -10.32 9.18
CA GLY A 57 15.15 -10.92 7.93
C GLY A 57 14.60 -10.18 6.70
N ALA A 58 13.35 -9.72 6.76
CA ALA A 58 12.73 -8.90 5.72
C ALA A 58 13.42 -7.54 5.46
N TYR A 59 14.28 -7.06 6.38
CA TYR A 59 15.10 -5.86 6.24
C TYR A 59 16.60 -6.16 6.11
N GLY A 60 16.99 -7.44 5.98
CA GLY A 60 18.36 -7.86 5.70
C GLY A 60 19.11 -8.52 6.85
N ALA A 61 18.48 -8.79 7.99
CA ALA A 61 19.11 -9.52 9.07
C ALA A 61 19.47 -10.96 8.65
N THR A 62 20.68 -11.42 8.99
CA THR A 62 21.16 -12.78 8.72
C THR A 62 21.27 -13.65 9.97
N GLU A 63 21.54 -13.03 11.12
CA GLU A 63 21.84 -13.75 12.37
C GLU A 63 20.59 -14.30 13.07
N LEU A 64 19.50 -13.53 13.05
CA LEU A 64 18.25 -13.87 13.73
C LEU A 64 17.19 -14.33 12.73
N ARG A 65 16.45 -15.38 13.11
CA ARG A 65 15.35 -15.91 12.31
C ARG A 65 14.02 -15.31 12.77
N THR A 66 13.38 -14.54 11.89
CA THR A 66 12.10 -13.86 12.18
C THR A 66 10.96 -14.32 11.25
N PRO A 67 10.74 -15.63 11.05
CA PRO A 67 9.93 -16.15 9.93
C PRO A 67 8.48 -15.66 9.90
N ASN A 68 7.86 -15.44 11.07
CA ASN A 68 6.49 -14.93 11.15
C ASN A 68 6.39 -13.45 10.75
N LEU A 69 7.34 -12.63 11.17
CA LEU A 69 7.40 -11.22 10.80
C LEU A 69 7.83 -11.04 9.34
N ASP A 70 8.74 -11.89 8.85
CA ASP A 70 9.16 -11.89 7.45
C ASP A 70 8.00 -12.25 6.53
N LYS A 71 7.19 -13.25 6.91
CA LYS A 71 5.97 -13.62 6.19
C LYS A 71 4.97 -12.46 6.16
N LEU A 72 4.80 -11.76 7.27
CA LEU A 72 3.90 -10.60 7.35
C LEU A 72 4.39 -9.46 6.43
N ALA A 73 5.68 -9.14 6.47
CA ALA A 73 6.28 -8.07 5.66
C ALA A 73 6.25 -8.38 4.15
N ASN A 74 6.52 -9.63 3.76
CA ASN A 74 6.53 -10.05 2.36
C ASN A 74 5.13 -10.31 1.79
N GLY A 75 4.14 -10.61 2.65
CA GLY A 75 2.74 -10.81 2.26
C GLY A 75 1.90 -9.53 2.27
N GLY A 76 2.49 -8.38 2.59
CA GLY A 76 1.79 -7.11 2.74
C GLY A 76 2.60 -5.93 2.22
N LEU A 77 2.37 -4.76 2.81
CA LEU A 77 3.13 -3.55 2.52
C LEU A 77 4.30 -3.39 3.49
N LYS A 78 5.51 -3.21 2.96
CA LYS A 78 6.74 -2.99 3.74
C LYS A 78 7.24 -1.55 3.54
N PHE A 79 7.43 -0.82 4.62
CA PHE A 79 7.98 0.54 4.59
C PHE A 79 9.50 0.51 4.77
N THR A 80 10.25 1.03 3.81
CA THR A 80 11.71 1.20 3.93
C THR A 80 12.12 2.55 4.53
N ASN A 81 11.16 3.46 4.68
CA ASN A 81 11.31 4.79 5.26
C ASN A 81 10.14 5.08 6.22
N GLY A 82 10.04 4.30 7.30
CA GLY A 82 9.06 4.49 8.38
C GLY A 82 9.75 5.00 9.64
N TYR A 83 9.26 6.11 10.20
CA TYR A 83 9.89 6.78 11.34
C TYR A 83 8.94 6.84 12.54
N ALA A 84 9.48 6.59 13.72
CA ALA A 84 8.82 6.95 14.97
C ALA A 84 8.83 8.48 15.14
N SER A 85 7.83 9.02 15.84
CA SER A 85 7.77 10.47 16.14
C SER A 85 8.85 10.92 17.15
N SER A 86 9.40 9.96 17.91
CA SER A 86 10.44 10.17 18.91
C SER A 86 11.25 8.89 19.08
N ALA A 87 12.50 9.03 19.50
CA ALA A 87 13.43 7.92 19.74
C ALA A 87 13.28 7.25 21.13
N THR A 88 12.17 7.50 21.85
CA THR A 88 11.91 6.92 23.18
C THR A 88 10.45 6.49 23.34
N CYS A 89 10.21 5.52 24.22
CA CYS A 89 8.93 4.78 24.31
C CYS A 89 7.72 5.69 24.57
N THR A 90 7.72 6.48 25.65
CA THR A 90 6.58 7.31 26.07
C THR A 90 6.10 8.31 25.00
N PRO A 91 6.95 9.20 24.47
CA PRO A 91 6.52 10.14 23.43
C PRO A 91 6.15 9.46 22.11
N SER A 92 6.80 8.35 21.75
CA SER A 92 6.48 7.60 20.52
C SER A 92 5.09 6.95 20.60
N ARG A 93 4.80 6.25 21.71
CA ARG A 93 3.50 5.62 21.99
C ARG A 93 2.39 6.66 22.10
N TYR A 94 2.66 7.80 22.72
CA TYR A 94 1.71 8.92 22.75
C TYR A 94 1.28 9.33 21.34
N ALA A 95 2.24 9.58 20.45
CA ALA A 95 1.93 10.01 19.09
C ALA A 95 1.15 8.97 18.28
N LEU A 96 1.48 7.68 18.45
CA LEU A 96 0.76 6.59 17.80
C LEU A 96 -0.72 6.56 18.21
N LEU A 97 -0.99 6.66 19.51
CA LEU A 97 -2.34 6.51 20.06
C LEU A 97 -3.21 7.75 19.85
N THR A 98 -2.61 8.94 19.84
CA THR A 98 -3.37 10.19 19.75
C THR A 98 -3.34 10.84 18.37
N GLY A 99 -2.41 10.44 17.49
CA GLY A 99 -2.16 11.13 16.22
C GLY A 99 -1.59 12.54 16.39
N ILE A 100 -1.05 12.86 17.56
CA ILE A 100 -0.55 14.21 17.91
C ILE A 100 0.94 14.11 18.19
N TYR A 101 1.73 14.99 17.55
CA TYR A 101 3.16 15.08 17.86
C TYR A 101 3.41 15.35 19.35
N PRO A 102 4.39 14.64 19.97
CA PRO A 102 4.54 14.64 21.42
C PRO A 102 4.91 16.02 22.00
N TRP A 103 5.65 16.85 21.25
CA TRP A 103 5.99 18.22 21.67
C TRP A 103 4.79 19.17 21.82
N ARG A 104 3.59 18.77 21.35
CA ARG A 104 2.34 19.50 21.59
C ARG A 104 1.75 19.22 22.97
N ASN A 105 2.25 18.23 23.71
CA ASN A 105 1.79 17.89 25.06
C ASN A 105 2.96 17.77 26.04
N LYS A 106 3.04 18.71 26.99
CA LYS A 106 4.10 18.76 28.02
C LYS A 106 4.20 17.50 28.90
N ARG A 107 3.14 16.68 28.97
CA ARG A 107 3.12 15.42 29.72
C ARG A 107 3.72 14.25 28.95
N ALA A 108 3.76 14.32 27.62
CA ALA A 108 4.37 13.30 26.75
C ALA A 108 5.91 13.49 26.66
N LYS A 109 6.54 13.65 27.82
CA LYS A 109 7.99 13.85 27.95
C LYS A 109 8.71 12.51 28.05
N ILE A 110 10.02 12.54 27.81
CA ILE A 110 10.92 11.41 28.08
C ILE A 110 10.88 11.14 29.59
N LEU A 111 10.63 9.89 29.96
CA LEU A 111 10.63 9.46 31.35
C LEU A 111 12.06 9.16 31.82
N PRO A 112 12.36 9.32 33.13
CA PRO A 112 13.62 8.86 33.68
C PRO A 112 13.74 7.33 33.53
N GLY A 113 14.97 6.82 33.36
CA GLY A 113 15.24 5.40 33.05
C GLY A 113 14.88 4.38 34.14
N THR A 114 14.20 4.80 35.20
CA THR A 114 13.68 3.95 36.29
C THR A 114 12.15 3.97 36.36
N ALA A 115 11.50 4.64 35.41
CA ALA A 115 10.04 4.74 35.34
C ALA A 115 9.40 3.49 34.75
#